data_AF-A0A953TEQ7-F1
#
_entry.id   AF-A0A953TEQ7-F1
#
_cell.length_a   1.000
_cell.length_b   1.000
_cell.length_c   1.000
_cell.angle_alpha   90.00
_cell.angle_beta   90.00
_cell.angle_gamma   90.00
#
_symmetry.space_group_name_H-M   'P 1'
#
loop_
_entity.id
_entity.type
_entity.pdbx_description
1 polymer ?
#
loop_
_entity_poly.entity_id
_entity_poly.type
_entity_poly.pdbx_seq_one_letter_code
_entity_poly.pdbx_strand_id
1 'polypeptide(L)'
;MKNLLRILAVCAFALTIISCGGGGSSSSSSTTTTPPPPPPPPPTPLSICLPPDAKGAVSCPTGRNVAISSTQQFNATFNGAPATVTWSINGVTGGNTTTGTITSGGLYSAPSSFPSPNTFTLTATLQSDNTKTNTLSLGVVYPNNNAQLQTAPVQMGTTGGNATDVTPITGGKVCCSGTLGALISRGGVTYILSNNHVLAKSDKGTTGATGDNITQPGLVDNSCNPGLNLVAHLSEFAPVTPAASPGAAPKNVDAAIGQVVAGTVDPTGAILDLGAANGTSVAAAPPSNVGIVAPSLGLSVAKVGRSTGLTCGTISSISTNVSVQYAAKCGDTVAAFTSTYSNQIFISGSFSASGDSGSLIVSSAQARPVGLLFAGTSSPVGTVANPIGDVIAAFTSAAGTPAIVGGADHAVSCVPSASVNAPTAAPGPSSLSAVEMDRASGIQSRYAGQLMQNPAVTRVEVGVSADNPSEAALVVHVNAAPSQPIPSAIEGLRTRVMLPASVAQQARLTTTDVERTIAVKELHADEMMAQPGIQGIGVAASDDNPFDPAVLIFTVAGEQHPPIPATLNGLRTKVIESDRFRAFGWGKETINPPTCSTKPTTHEVKVKIGGRL
;
A
#
# COMPACT_ATOMS: atom_id res chain seq x y z
N MET A 1 -33.17 54.68 -20.18
CA MET A 1 -34.15 54.61 -21.29
C MET A 1 -34.35 53.14 -21.66
N LYS A 2 -35.60 52.72 -22.00
CA LYS A 2 -36.05 51.60 -22.89
C LYS A 2 -35.05 50.45 -23.20
N ASN A 3 -35.34 49.15 -23.16
CA ASN A 3 -36.58 48.33 -23.23
C ASN A 3 -36.29 46.87 -22.73
N LEU A 4 -37.21 46.11 -22.08
CA LEU A 4 -38.16 45.09 -22.61
C LEU A 4 -37.46 43.82 -23.23
N LEU A 5 -37.65 42.54 -22.87
CA LEU A 5 -38.80 41.62 -22.59
C LEU A 5 -38.41 40.58 -21.47
N ARG A 6 -39.24 40.00 -20.56
CA ARG A 6 -40.59 39.35 -20.57
C ARG A 6 -40.60 37.91 -21.16
N ILE A 7 -41.26 36.86 -20.60
CA ILE A 7 -42.07 36.56 -19.38
C ILE A 7 -42.04 35.02 -19.13
N LEU A 8 -42.23 34.53 -17.87
CA LEU A 8 -42.93 33.30 -17.37
C LEU A 8 -42.33 32.82 -16.01
N ALA A 9 -42.95 32.04 -15.10
CA ALA A 9 -44.37 31.98 -14.67
C ALA A 9 -44.57 31.24 -13.29
N VAL A 10 -44.58 32.00 -12.18
CA VAL A 10 -45.57 31.99 -11.06
C VAL A 10 -46.09 30.67 -10.42
N CYS A 11 -45.92 30.57 -9.09
CA CYS A 11 -46.68 29.69 -8.18
C CYS A 11 -47.95 30.39 -7.64
N ALA A 12 -49.02 29.64 -7.30
CA ALA A 12 -49.88 29.97 -6.15
C ALA A 12 -50.85 28.84 -5.71
N PHE A 13 -50.94 28.69 -4.39
CA PHE A 13 -51.93 28.01 -3.56
C PHE A 13 -53.42 28.09 -3.98
N ALA A 14 -54.18 27.01 -3.72
CA ALA A 14 -55.19 26.92 -2.64
C ALA A 14 -56.34 25.96 -3.01
N LEU A 15 -56.75 25.07 -2.09
CA LEU A 15 -58.14 24.55 -2.06
C LEU A 15 -58.52 24.00 -0.67
N THR A 16 -59.75 24.25 -0.26
CA THR A 16 -60.36 23.72 0.97
C THR A 16 -61.80 23.27 0.73
N ILE A 17 -62.20 22.25 1.51
CA ILE A 17 -63.54 21.86 2.00
C ILE A 17 -64.65 21.23 1.09
N ILE A 18 -65.13 20.10 1.62
CA ILE A 18 -66.48 19.47 1.56
C ILE A 18 -66.90 18.66 0.32
N SER A 19 -67.10 17.35 0.55
CA SER A 19 -68.26 16.58 0.07
C SER A 19 -68.56 15.42 1.05
N CYS A 20 -69.76 14.83 0.99
CA CYS A 20 -70.30 13.90 1.99
C CYS A 20 -71.04 12.69 1.36
N GLY A 21 -71.08 11.56 2.07
CA GLY A 21 -71.87 10.35 1.75
C GLY A 21 -71.02 9.14 1.32
N GLY A 22 -71.31 7.89 1.71
CA GLY A 22 -72.28 7.43 2.73
C GLY A 22 -72.47 5.90 2.73
N GLY A 23 -72.67 5.30 3.92
CA GLY A 23 -73.40 4.05 4.19
C GLY A 23 -72.93 2.69 3.62
N GLY A 24 -72.81 1.67 4.50
CA GLY A 24 -72.76 0.25 4.07
C GLY A 24 -72.12 -0.72 5.07
N SER A 25 -72.92 -1.40 5.89
CA SER A 25 -72.44 -2.29 6.97
C SER A 25 -71.99 -3.68 6.48
N SER A 26 -70.87 -4.18 6.97
CA SER A 26 -70.67 -5.63 7.19
C SER A 26 -69.64 -5.89 8.30
N SER A 27 -69.92 -6.89 9.14
CA SER A 27 -69.09 -7.24 10.31
C SER A 27 -67.92 -8.13 9.91
N SER A 28 -66.69 -7.68 10.16
CA SER A 28 -65.53 -8.57 10.27
C SER A 28 -64.65 -8.11 11.43
N SER A 29 -64.24 -9.05 12.28
CA SER A 29 -63.39 -8.80 13.44
C SER A 29 -61.94 -8.65 12.97
N SER A 30 -61.49 -7.42 12.71
CA SER A 30 -60.09 -7.14 12.40
C SER A 30 -59.23 -7.28 13.65
N THR A 31 -58.54 -8.42 13.76
CA THR A 31 -57.45 -8.61 14.70
C THR A 31 -56.34 -7.62 14.37
N THR A 32 -56.11 -6.65 15.26
CA THR A 32 -55.00 -5.69 15.18
C THR A 32 -53.67 -6.40 15.42
N THR A 33 -53.12 -7.05 14.39
CA THR A 33 -51.76 -7.55 14.40
C THR A 33 -50.79 -6.37 14.20
N THR A 34 -50.30 -5.82 15.30
CA THR A 34 -49.07 -5.01 15.27
C THR A 34 -47.93 -5.86 14.70
N PRO A 35 -47.09 -5.35 13.78
CA PRO A 35 -45.87 -6.06 13.38
C PRO A 35 -45.05 -6.41 14.62
N PRO A 36 -44.45 -7.62 14.71
CA PRO A 36 -43.53 -7.92 15.78
C PRO A 36 -42.38 -6.90 15.76
N PRO A 37 -41.87 -6.47 16.93
CA PRO A 37 -40.72 -5.57 16.97
C PRO A 37 -39.56 -6.19 16.20
N PRO A 38 -38.74 -5.39 15.49
CA PRO A 38 -37.56 -5.91 14.82
C PRO A 38 -36.69 -6.67 15.82
N PRO A 39 -36.09 -7.81 15.44
CA PRO A 39 -35.23 -8.56 16.34
C PRO A 39 -34.12 -7.64 16.87
N PRO A 40 -33.76 -7.74 18.17
CA PRO A 40 -32.72 -6.90 18.73
C PRO A 40 -31.43 -7.07 17.90
N PRO A 41 -30.67 -5.99 17.66
CA PRO A 41 -29.42 -6.09 16.93
C PRO A 41 -28.50 -7.12 17.62
N PRO A 42 -27.73 -7.93 16.85
CA PRO A 42 -26.84 -8.92 17.44
C PRO A 42 -25.93 -8.28 18.48
N PRO A 43 -25.78 -8.88 19.69
CA PRO A 43 -24.91 -8.33 20.72
C PRO A 43 -23.48 -8.21 20.18
N THR A 44 -22.94 -7.00 20.15
CA THR A 44 -21.60 -6.76 19.60
C THR A 44 -20.54 -7.31 20.56
N PRO A 45 -19.64 -8.19 20.09
CA PRO A 45 -18.70 -8.90 20.94
C PRO A 45 -17.72 -7.93 21.62
N LEU A 46 -17.09 -8.41 22.70
CA LEU A 46 -15.99 -7.71 23.36
C LEU A 46 -14.95 -7.32 22.31
N SER A 47 -14.56 -6.05 22.28
CA SER A 47 -13.67 -5.49 21.25
C SER A 47 -12.52 -4.72 21.90
N ILE A 48 -11.31 -4.91 21.38
CA ILE A 48 -10.11 -4.14 21.77
C ILE A 48 -9.95 -3.01 20.75
N CYS A 49 -9.93 -1.77 21.24
CA CYS A 49 -9.92 -0.57 20.41
C CYS A 49 -8.84 0.41 20.84
N LEU A 50 -8.40 1.25 19.91
CA LEU A 50 -7.53 2.39 20.18
C LEU A 50 -8.38 3.55 20.76
N PRO A 51 -7.76 4.53 21.45
CA PRO A 51 -8.42 5.79 21.77
C PRO A 51 -8.96 6.48 20.51
N PRO A 52 -9.98 7.33 20.64
CA PRO A 52 -10.41 8.19 19.54
C PRO A 52 -9.24 9.00 18.99
N ASP A 53 -9.13 9.11 17.67
CA ASP A 53 -8.16 9.98 17.02
C ASP A 53 -8.48 11.48 17.26
N ALA A 54 -7.66 12.39 16.71
CA ALA A 54 -7.89 13.83 16.83
C ALA A 54 -9.21 14.33 16.18
N LYS A 55 -9.95 13.46 15.48
CA LYS A 55 -11.27 13.71 14.88
C LYS A 55 -12.39 12.93 15.56
N GLY A 56 -12.09 12.14 16.60
CA GLY A 56 -13.05 11.33 17.34
C GLY A 56 -13.33 9.93 16.77
N ALA A 57 -12.63 9.48 15.73
CA ALA A 57 -12.81 8.17 15.14
C ALA A 57 -12.17 7.07 16.02
N VAL A 58 -12.91 5.99 16.28
CA VAL A 58 -12.45 4.83 17.06
C VAL A 58 -12.17 3.66 16.10
N SER A 59 -10.98 3.07 16.21
CA SER A 59 -10.56 1.90 15.43
C SER A 59 -10.31 0.70 16.35
N CYS A 60 -10.80 -0.47 15.97
CA CYS A 60 -10.70 -1.72 16.73
C CYS A 60 -9.94 -2.78 15.90
N PRO A 61 -8.61 -2.70 15.83
CA PRO A 61 -7.81 -3.56 14.95
C PRO A 61 -7.61 -4.96 15.54
N THR A 62 -7.36 -5.94 14.65
CA THR A 62 -6.98 -7.31 15.05
C THR A 62 -5.50 -7.45 15.43
N GLY A 63 -4.67 -6.47 15.09
CA GLY A 63 -3.26 -6.40 15.46
C GLY A 63 -2.73 -4.97 15.52
N ARG A 64 -1.64 -4.76 16.28
CA ARG A 64 -1.00 -3.44 16.42
C ARG A 64 0.50 -3.58 16.68
N ASN A 65 1.30 -2.77 15.99
CA ASN A 65 2.72 -2.59 16.29
C ASN A 65 2.93 -1.43 17.27
N VAL A 66 3.83 -1.62 18.23
CA VAL A 66 4.27 -0.62 19.22
C VAL A 66 5.80 -0.63 19.26
N ALA A 67 6.42 0.55 19.18
CA ALA A 67 7.88 0.63 19.20
C ALA A 67 8.44 0.31 20.60
N ILE A 68 9.64 -0.26 20.66
CA ILE A 68 10.39 -0.43 21.93
C ILE A 68 10.48 0.90 22.70
N SER A 69 10.51 0.79 24.04
CA SER A 69 10.48 1.94 24.98
C SER A 69 9.30 2.90 24.82
N SER A 70 8.27 2.55 24.03
CA SER A 70 7.08 3.39 23.80
C SER A 70 5.84 2.78 24.47
N THR A 71 4.78 3.59 24.58
CA THR A 71 3.50 3.16 25.15
C THR A 71 2.36 3.21 24.13
N GLN A 72 1.34 2.39 24.34
CA GLN A 72 0.10 2.41 23.56
C GLN A 72 -1.09 2.20 24.50
N GLN A 73 -2.02 3.14 24.48
CA GLN A 73 -3.29 3.00 25.20
C GLN A 73 -4.23 2.08 24.40
N PHE A 74 -4.90 1.16 25.09
CA PHE A 74 -5.99 0.34 24.58
C PHE A 74 -7.23 0.52 25.43
N ASN A 75 -8.40 0.51 24.78
CA ASN A 75 -9.71 0.54 25.42
C ASN A 75 -10.43 -0.77 25.10
N ALA A 76 -11.28 -1.23 26.01
CA ALA A 76 -12.18 -2.35 25.76
C ALA A 76 -13.62 -1.86 25.66
N THR A 77 -14.39 -2.39 24.71
CA THR A 77 -15.83 -2.13 24.58
C THR A 77 -16.61 -3.44 24.50
N PHE A 78 -17.80 -3.47 25.12
CA PHE A 78 -18.70 -4.62 25.11
C PHE A 78 -20.12 -4.12 24.85
N ASN A 79 -20.83 -4.72 23.89
CA ASN A 79 -22.11 -4.20 23.38
C ASN A 79 -22.06 -2.70 22.99
N GLY A 80 -20.91 -2.22 22.50
CA GLY A 80 -20.69 -0.81 22.10
C GLY A 80 -20.42 0.18 23.24
N ALA A 81 -20.46 -0.24 24.51
CA ALA A 81 -20.15 0.60 25.67
C ALA A 81 -18.75 0.30 26.25
N PRO A 82 -18.09 1.23 26.96
CA PRO A 82 -16.83 0.96 27.65
C PRO A 82 -16.95 -0.20 28.63
N ALA A 83 -15.97 -1.11 28.63
CA ALA A 83 -15.98 -2.33 29.42
C ALA A 83 -14.78 -2.43 30.37
N THR A 84 -15.03 -2.81 31.62
CA THR A 84 -13.96 -3.13 32.58
C THR A 84 -13.46 -4.56 32.31
N VAL A 85 -12.17 -4.67 31.97
CA VAL A 85 -11.54 -5.94 31.59
C VAL A 85 -10.29 -6.20 32.42
N THR A 86 -9.93 -7.46 32.55
CA THR A 86 -8.59 -7.89 32.98
C THR A 86 -7.73 -8.06 31.74
N TRP A 87 -6.61 -7.33 31.69
CA TRP A 87 -5.65 -7.41 30.60
C TRP A 87 -4.54 -8.42 30.91
N SER A 88 -4.19 -9.24 29.92
CA SER A 88 -3.03 -10.14 29.98
C SER A 88 -2.26 -10.16 28.66
N ILE A 89 -0.96 -10.46 28.74
CA ILE A 89 -0.09 -10.60 27.56
C ILE A 89 0.49 -12.02 27.60
N ASN A 90 0.27 -12.80 26.54
CA ASN A 90 0.55 -14.24 26.52
C ASN A 90 -0.01 -14.99 27.74
N GLY A 91 -1.20 -14.59 28.21
CA GLY A 91 -1.85 -15.16 29.41
C GLY A 91 -1.30 -14.67 30.76
N VAL A 92 -0.23 -13.87 30.79
CA VAL A 92 0.29 -13.25 32.02
C VAL A 92 -0.48 -11.96 32.29
N THR A 93 -1.29 -11.93 33.35
CA THR A 93 -2.03 -10.72 33.79
C THR A 93 -1.07 -9.55 34.01
N GLY A 94 -1.32 -8.43 33.33
CA GLY A 94 -0.45 -7.25 33.36
C GLY A 94 0.89 -7.38 32.62
N GLY A 95 1.22 -8.53 32.03
CA GLY A 95 2.46 -8.77 31.27
C GLY A 95 3.73 -8.86 32.12
N ASN A 96 4.88 -8.68 31.47
CA ASN A 96 6.21 -8.73 32.11
C ASN A 96 7.23 -7.88 31.33
N THR A 97 8.44 -7.70 31.84
CA THR A 97 9.47 -6.84 31.21
C THR A 97 9.97 -7.31 29.83
N THR A 98 9.77 -8.58 29.47
CA THR A 98 10.22 -9.16 28.18
C THR A 98 9.15 -9.05 27.09
N THR A 99 7.87 -9.14 27.44
CA THR A 99 6.74 -8.97 26.50
C THR A 99 6.14 -7.56 26.51
N GLY A 100 6.57 -6.74 27.46
CA GLY A 100 5.93 -5.48 27.84
C GLY A 100 4.84 -5.70 28.89
N THR A 101 4.52 -4.63 29.60
CA THR A 101 3.51 -4.62 30.68
C THR A 101 2.27 -3.85 30.26
N ILE A 102 1.12 -4.15 30.84
CA ILE A 102 -0.13 -3.42 30.61
C ILE A 102 -0.84 -3.12 31.93
N THR A 103 -1.29 -1.87 32.11
CA THR A 103 -2.04 -1.47 33.30
C THR A 103 -3.48 -1.99 33.27
N SER A 104 -4.17 -1.99 34.42
CA SER A 104 -5.62 -2.24 34.47
C SER A 104 -6.42 -1.24 33.63
N GLY A 105 -5.90 -0.01 33.46
CA GLY A 105 -6.45 1.01 32.57
C GLY A 105 -6.17 0.79 31.08
N GLY A 106 -5.48 -0.29 30.67
CA GLY A 106 -5.21 -0.61 29.27
C GLY A 106 -4.00 0.12 28.65
N LEU A 107 -3.19 0.81 29.45
CA LEU A 107 -1.94 1.41 28.95
C LEU A 107 -0.85 0.33 28.87
N TYR A 108 -0.50 -0.08 27.65
CA TYR A 108 0.64 -0.96 27.36
C TYR A 108 1.95 -0.16 27.31
N SER A 109 3.02 -0.75 27.84
CA SER A 109 4.40 -0.27 27.78
C SER A 109 5.27 -1.36 27.16
N ALA A 110 5.87 -1.06 26.00
CA ALA A 110 6.76 -1.99 25.31
C ALA A 110 8.09 -2.20 26.08
N PRO A 111 8.75 -3.36 25.90
CA PRO A 111 10.10 -3.59 26.41
C PRO A 111 11.09 -2.50 25.98
N SER A 112 12.11 -2.27 26.81
CA SER A 112 13.22 -1.35 26.46
C SER A 112 14.26 -1.98 25.52
N SER A 113 14.22 -3.30 25.35
CA SER A 113 15.03 -4.04 24.37
C SER A 113 14.16 -4.86 23.42
N PHE A 114 14.58 -4.99 22.16
CA PHE A 114 13.85 -5.73 21.14
C PHE A 114 13.76 -7.23 21.50
N PRO A 115 12.55 -7.78 21.68
CA PRO A 115 12.38 -9.16 22.12
C PRO A 115 12.36 -10.16 20.96
N SER A 116 12.69 -11.42 21.25
CA SER A 116 12.60 -12.54 20.31
C SER A 116 11.89 -13.73 20.98
N PRO A 117 10.68 -14.13 20.54
CA PRO A 117 9.90 -13.55 19.44
C PRO A 117 9.42 -12.13 19.74
N ASN A 118 9.10 -11.36 18.68
CA ASN A 118 8.66 -9.97 18.79
C ASN A 118 7.14 -9.78 18.66
N THR A 119 6.35 -10.86 18.64
CA THR A 119 4.88 -10.83 18.54
C THR A 119 4.23 -11.56 19.71
N PHE A 120 3.25 -10.92 20.34
CA PHE A 120 2.56 -11.41 21.54
C PHE A 120 1.04 -11.34 21.37
N THR A 121 0.30 -12.08 22.19
CA THR A 121 -1.16 -12.01 22.24
C THR A 121 -1.58 -11.14 23.41
N LEU A 122 -2.15 -9.97 23.13
CA LEU A 122 -2.87 -9.16 24.11
C LEU A 122 -4.29 -9.69 24.25
N THR A 123 -4.70 -10.04 25.47
CA THR A 123 -6.05 -10.54 25.75
C THR A 123 -6.78 -9.62 26.71
N ALA A 124 -8.01 -9.24 26.34
CA ALA A 124 -8.99 -8.61 27.21
C ALA A 124 -10.00 -9.67 27.67
N THR A 125 -10.17 -9.84 28.98
CA THR A 125 -11.19 -10.71 29.59
C THR A 125 -12.20 -9.85 30.35
N LEU A 126 -13.48 -9.94 30.02
CA LEU A 126 -14.54 -9.13 30.65
C LEU A 126 -14.71 -9.53 32.13
N GLN A 127 -14.60 -8.57 33.06
CA GLN A 127 -14.64 -8.88 34.50
C GLN A 127 -16.03 -9.34 35.01
N SER A 128 -17.10 -8.98 34.31
CA SER A 128 -18.47 -9.41 34.65
C SER A 128 -18.85 -10.78 34.07
N ASP A 129 -18.12 -11.29 33.07
CA ASP A 129 -18.26 -12.64 32.52
C ASP A 129 -16.91 -13.07 31.92
N ASN A 130 -16.11 -13.79 32.71
CA ASN A 130 -14.78 -14.25 32.31
C ASN A 130 -14.81 -15.24 31.12
N THR A 131 -15.98 -15.69 30.64
CA THR A 131 -16.08 -16.45 29.38
C THR A 131 -16.02 -15.55 28.14
N LYS A 132 -16.19 -14.24 28.29
CA LYS A 132 -16.06 -13.27 27.18
C LYS A 132 -14.64 -12.73 27.12
N THR A 133 -13.93 -13.14 26.08
CA THR A 133 -12.57 -12.70 25.78
C THR A 133 -12.48 -12.18 24.34
N ASN A 134 -11.53 -11.30 24.10
CA ASN A 134 -11.06 -10.98 22.75
C ASN A 134 -9.54 -10.77 22.79
N THR A 135 -8.88 -10.98 21.65
CA THR A 135 -7.43 -11.00 21.49
C THR A 135 -6.98 -10.08 20.37
N LEU A 136 -5.84 -9.42 20.59
CA LEU A 136 -5.16 -8.57 19.61
C LEU A 136 -3.71 -9.06 19.45
N SER A 137 -3.22 -9.16 18.21
CA SER A 137 -1.82 -9.49 17.94
C SER A 137 -0.94 -8.26 18.12
N LEU A 138 -0.07 -8.28 19.13
CA LEU A 138 0.76 -7.15 19.54
C LEU A 138 2.21 -7.35 19.08
N GLY A 139 2.64 -6.59 18.08
CA GLY A 139 4.01 -6.60 17.58
C GLY A 139 4.87 -5.55 18.27
N VAL A 140 6.08 -5.92 18.68
CA VAL A 140 7.12 -4.99 19.11
C VAL A 140 8.07 -4.74 17.94
N VAL A 141 8.35 -3.46 17.68
CA VAL A 141 9.11 -2.98 16.51
C VAL A 141 10.20 -2.00 16.94
N TYR A 142 11.20 -1.76 16.09
CA TYR A 142 12.12 -0.63 16.27
C TYR A 142 11.40 0.71 16.04
N PRO A 143 11.83 1.80 16.71
CA PRO A 143 11.32 3.13 16.38
C PRO A 143 11.69 3.51 14.94
N ASN A 144 10.85 4.31 14.31
CA ASN A 144 11.15 4.93 13.02
C ASN A 144 11.35 6.43 13.27
N ASN A 145 12.58 6.88 13.05
CA ASN A 145 12.99 8.28 13.15
C ASN A 145 13.22 8.90 11.77
N ASN A 146 12.91 8.19 10.68
CA ASN A 146 13.21 8.62 9.31
C ASN A 146 12.51 9.92 8.93
N ALA A 147 11.34 10.19 9.53
CA ALA A 147 10.59 11.44 9.41
C ALA A 147 11.09 12.60 10.28
N GLN A 148 12.12 12.41 11.12
CA GLN A 148 12.60 13.44 12.05
C GLN A 148 13.66 14.36 11.43
N LEU A 149 13.78 15.56 11.98
CA LEU A 149 14.92 16.45 11.76
C LEU A 149 16.22 15.77 12.22
N GLN A 150 17.24 15.77 11.36
CA GLN A 150 18.59 15.33 11.71
C GLN A 150 19.52 16.51 11.98
N THR A 151 20.54 16.28 12.80
CA THR A 151 21.72 17.15 12.87
C THR A 151 22.63 16.87 11.68
N ALA A 152 23.13 17.91 11.01
CA ALA A 152 24.10 17.74 9.94
C ALA A 152 25.41 17.10 10.46
N PRO A 153 26.08 16.25 9.67
CA PRO A 153 25.73 15.84 8.31
C PRO A 153 24.58 14.81 8.29
N VAL A 154 23.56 15.04 7.46
CA VAL A 154 22.35 14.20 7.42
C VAL A 154 22.56 12.90 6.65
N GLN A 155 21.97 11.83 7.13
CA GLN A 155 21.98 10.50 6.52
C GLN A 155 20.81 10.31 5.56
N MET A 156 21.00 9.44 4.56
CA MET A 156 19.98 9.06 3.57
C MET A 156 18.92 8.13 4.20
N GLY A 157 17.85 7.82 3.46
CA GLY A 157 16.68 7.11 3.99
C GLY A 157 15.79 7.97 4.90
N THR A 158 15.97 9.29 4.87
CA THR A 158 15.23 10.26 5.69
C THR A 158 14.23 11.07 4.87
N THR A 159 13.30 11.74 5.54
CA THR A 159 12.41 12.73 4.92
C THR A 159 13.18 13.85 4.23
N GLY A 160 12.73 14.20 3.03
CA GLY A 160 13.17 15.40 2.33
C GLY A 160 12.35 15.67 1.09
N GLY A 161 12.64 16.77 0.42
CA GLY A 161 11.92 17.17 -0.79
C GLY A 161 12.22 18.61 -1.16
N ASN A 162 11.55 19.06 -2.23
CA ASN A 162 11.64 20.43 -2.70
C ASN A 162 11.01 21.42 -1.70
N ALA A 163 11.76 22.44 -1.30
CA ALA A 163 11.36 23.49 -0.35
C ALA A 163 10.14 24.32 -0.81
N THR A 164 9.72 24.19 -2.07
CA THR A 164 8.61 24.93 -2.67
C THR A 164 7.41 24.04 -3.06
N ASP A 165 7.42 22.74 -2.73
CA ASP A 165 6.29 21.84 -3.02
C ASP A 165 5.14 22.00 -2.00
N VAL A 166 4.50 23.18 -2.08
CA VAL A 166 3.43 23.61 -1.19
C VAL A 166 2.29 24.27 -1.97
N THR A 167 1.08 23.79 -1.74
CA THR A 167 -0.17 24.27 -2.32
C THR A 167 -0.97 25.04 -1.27
N PRO A 168 -1.24 26.35 -1.46
CA PRO A 168 -2.20 27.08 -0.63
C PRO A 168 -3.61 26.49 -0.79
N ILE A 169 -4.33 26.32 0.31
CA ILE A 169 -5.74 25.89 0.33
C ILE A 169 -6.57 26.85 1.21
N THR A 170 -7.90 26.81 1.06
CA THR A 170 -8.80 27.58 1.94
C THR A 170 -8.59 27.14 3.40
N GLY A 171 -8.08 28.04 4.23
CA GLY A 171 -7.80 27.77 5.64
C GLY A 171 -6.43 27.15 5.95
N GLY A 172 -5.50 27.03 4.99
CA GLY A 172 -4.17 26.50 5.27
C GLY A 172 -3.26 26.29 4.07
N LYS A 173 -2.36 25.32 4.17
CA LYS A 173 -1.46 24.85 3.11
C LYS A 173 -1.38 23.32 3.16
N VAL A 174 -1.16 22.69 2.02
CA VAL A 174 -0.78 21.27 1.91
C VAL A 174 0.59 21.21 1.26
N CYS A 175 1.49 20.37 1.76
CA CYS A 175 2.85 20.24 1.26
C CYS A 175 3.27 18.77 1.14
N CYS A 176 4.27 18.54 0.31
CA CYS A 176 4.73 17.20 -0.06
C CYS A 176 6.20 16.98 0.31
N SER A 177 6.53 15.72 0.55
CA SER A 177 7.86 15.21 0.88
C SER A 177 7.95 13.76 0.44
N GLY A 178 9.15 13.29 0.16
CA GLY A 178 9.45 11.87 -0.01
C GLY A 178 10.64 11.48 0.85
N THR A 179 11.47 10.60 0.32
CA THR A 179 12.70 10.12 0.94
C THR A 179 13.91 10.64 0.16
N LEU A 180 14.94 11.13 0.87
CA LEU A 180 16.28 11.35 0.32
C LEU A 180 16.95 9.97 0.20
N GLY A 181 16.90 9.38 -0.99
CA GLY A 181 17.03 7.93 -1.19
C GLY A 181 18.44 7.39 -1.05
N ALA A 182 19.35 7.99 -1.81
CA ALA A 182 20.73 7.56 -1.90
C ALA A 182 21.63 8.74 -2.23
N LEU A 183 22.92 8.54 -2.01
CA LEU A 183 23.97 9.45 -2.43
C LEU A 183 24.65 8.89 -3.69
N ILE A 184 24.86 9.73 -4.70
CA ILE A 184 25.53 9.35 -5.95
C ILE A 184 26.64 10.34 -6.29
N SER A 185 27.65 9.91 -7.03
CA SER A 185 28.73 10.78 -7.52
C SER A 185 28.85 10.71 -9.05
N ARG A 186 28.97 11.87 -9.71
CA ARG A 186 29.23 12.02 -11.15
C ARG A 186 30.28 13.09 -11.34
N GLY A 187 31.39 12.78 -12.02
CA GLY A 187 32.49 13.72 -12.26
C GLY A 187 33.13 14.29 -10.98
N GLY A 188 33.10 13.55 -9.86
CA GLY A 188 33.58 14.01 -8.55
C GLY A 188 32.61 14.94 -7.80
N VAL A 189 31.46 15.27 -8.37
CA VAL A 189 30.39 16.03 -7.70
C VAL A 189 29.39 15.05 -7.09
N THR A 190 28.97 15.32 -5.86
CA THR A 190 28.02 14.48 -5.11
C THR A 190 26.60 15.02 -5.19
N TYR A 191 25.64 14.13 -5.41
CA TYR A 191 24.22 14.44 -5.53
C TYR A 191 23.37 13.51 -4.65
N ILE A 192 22.28 14.06 -4.09
CA ILE A 192 21.20 13.26 -3.52
C ILE A 192 20.32 12.76 -4.66
N LEU A 193 20.05 11.45 -4.70
CA LEU A 193 19.10 10.80 -5.60
C LEU A 193 17.74 10.57 -4.89
N SER A 194 16.65 10.91 -5.57
CA SER A 194 15.27 10.61 -5.17
C SER A 194 14.37 10.66 -6.41
N ASN A 195 13.04 10.66 -6.26
CA ASN A 195 12.12 10.76 -7.39
C ASN A 195 12.02 12.19 -7.95
N ASN A 196 11.59 12.30 -9.22
CA ASN A 196 11.20 13.57 -9.83
C ASN A 196 10.03 14.19 -9.05
N HIS A 197 8.99 13.41 -8.74
CA HIS A 197 7.86 13.95 -8.00
C HIS A 197 8.18 14.35 -6.54
N VAL A 198 9.40 14.08 -6.04
CA VAL A 198 9.88 14.47 -4.69
C VAL A 198 10.81 15.69 -4.73
N LEU A 199 11.76 15.76 -5.66
CA LEU A 199 12.72 16.87 -5.76
C LEU A 199 12.36 17.91 -6.82
N ALA A 200 11.65 17.50 -7.87
CA ALA A 200 11.33 18.29 -9.06
C ALA A 200 9.83 18.53 -9.27
N LYS A 201 8.97 18.26 -8.27
CA LYS A 201 7.54 18.65 -8.27
C LYS A 201 6.74 18.14 -9.50
N SER A 202 7.08 16.96 -10.02
CA SER A 202 6.52 16.43 -11.27
C SER A 202 6.77 17.39 -12.45
N ASP A 203 8.04 17.55 -12.81
CA ASP A 203 8.60 18.42 -13.87
C ASP A 203 8.47 19.94 -13.65
N LYS A 204 8.17 20.40 -12.42
CA LYS A 204 7.94 21.81 -12.08
C LYS A 204 9.01 22.43 -11.19
N GLY A 205 10.13 21.73 -11.02
CA GLY A 205 11.30 22.22 -10.28
C GLY A 205 12.28 22.97 -11.17
N THR A 206 12.92 24.02 -10.64
CA THR A 206 13.98 24.75 -11.33
C THR A 206 15.31 24.02 -11.19
N THR A 207 15.99 23.72 -12.29
CA THR A 207 17.32 23.08 -12.30
C THR A 207 18.45 24.09 -12.49
N GLY A 208 19.66 23.74 -12.03
CA GLY A 208 20.90 24.45 -12.36
C GLY A 208 21.74 24.77 -11.12
N ALA A 209 22.75 25.64 -11.27
CA ALA A 209 23.66 26.01 -10.17
C ALA A 209 22.94 26.72 -8.99
N THR A 210 21.76 27.29 -9.25
CA THR A 210 20.85 27.88 -8.23
C THR A 210 19.46 27.24 -8.34
N GLY A 211 19.40 25.94 -8.62
CA GLY A 211 18.13 25.20 -8.70
C GLY A 211 17.40 25.13 -7.36
N ASP A 212 16.14 24.68 -7.40
CA ASP A 212 15.24 24.66 -6.25
C ASP A 212 15.91 24.02 -5.02
N ASN A 213 15.78 24.68 -3.88
CA ASN A 213 16.29 24.20 -2.60
C ASN A 213 15.64 22.87 -2.20
N ILE A 214 16.46 21.91 -1.79
CA ILE A 214 16.04 20.63 -1.19
C ILE A 214 16.36 20.68 0.31
N THR A 215 15.38 20.35 1.17
CA THR A 215 15.55 20.43 2.63
C THR A 215 15.47 19.08 3.33
N GLN A 216 16.16 18.98 4.48
CA GLN A 216 15.98 17.93 5.49
C GLN A 216 15.58 18.62 6.82
N PRO A 217 14.42 18.31 7.42
CA PRO A 217 13.38 17.43 6.91
C PRO A 217 12.65 18.01 5.68
N GLY A 218 11.82 17.19 5.05
CA GLY A 218 10.89 17.64 4.02
C GLY A 218 9.73 18.45 4.62
N LEU A 219 9.01 19.18 3.76
CA LEU A 219 7.95 20.10 4.17
C LEU A 219 6.84 19.46 5.03
N VAL A 220 6.40 18.24 4.70
CA VAL A 220 5.38 17.47 5.46
C VAL A 220 5.75 17.39 6.94
N ASP A 221 7.01 17.07 7.22
CA ASP A 221 7.52 16.80 8.56
C ASP A 221 8.06 18.07 9.25
N ASN A 222 7.91 19.24 8.59
CA ASN A 222 8.25 20.56 9.13
C ASN A 222 7.06 21.55 9.10
N SER A 223 5.83 21.05 9.23
CA SER A 223 4.60 21.87 9.22
C SER A 223 4.43 22.77 7.99
N CYS A 224 4.84 22.28 6.81
CA CYS A 224 4.86 23.01 5.55
C CYS A 224 5.70 24.30 5.54
N ASN A 225 6.66 24.42 6.46
CA ASN A 225 7.67 25.48 6.45
C ASN A 225 8.96 24.93 5.84
N PRO A 226 9.54 25.56 4.80
CA PRO A 226 10.91 25.26 4.41
C PRO A 226 11.84 25.70 5.55
N GLY A 227 12.46 24.75 6.23
CA GLY A 227 13.48 25.03 7.24
C GLY A 227 14.74 25.62 6.59
N LEU A 228 15.64 26.17 7.41
CA LEU A 228 16.95 26.66 6.93
C LEU A 228 17.92 25.52 6.56
N ASN A 229 17.53 24.27 6.81
CA ASN A 229 18.35 23.07 6.61
C ASN A 229 18.32 22.62 5.14
N LEU A 230 18.86 23.50 4.30
CA LEU A 230 19.19 23.23 2.91
C LEU A 230 20.27 22.12 2.85
N VAL A 231 20.00 21.06 2.11
CA VAL A 231 20.94 19.93 1.93
C VAL A 231 21.41 19.76 0.48
N ALA A 232 20.63 20.24 -0.49
CA ALA A 232 20.99 20.21 -1.90
C ALA A 232 20.25 21.27 -2.74
N HIS A 233 20.75 21.52 -3.96
CA HIS A 233 20.03 22.28 -5.00
C HIS A 233 19.65 21.34 -6.16
N LEU A 234 18.39 21.37 -6.60
CA LEU A 234 17.92 20.55 -7.71
C LEU A 234 18.76 20.80 -8.97
N SER A 235 19.40 19.75 -9.50
CA SER A 235 20.40 19.87 -10.56
C SER A 235 19.91 19.31 -11.89
N GLU A 236 19.26 18.15 -11.87
CA GLU A 236 18.77 17.46 -13.07
C GLU A 236 17.60 16.54 -12.68
N PHE A 237 16.66 16.32 -13.60
CA PHE A 237 15.60 15.33 -13.42
C PHE A 237 15.28 14.60 -14.73
N ALA A 238 14.73 13.39 -14.59
CA ALA A 238 14.16 12.62 -15.68
C ALA A 238 12.70 13.03 -15.86
N PRO A 239 12.29 13.59 -17.02
CA PRO A 239 10.92 14.06 -17.19
C PRO A 239 9.90 12.92 -17.07
N VAL A 240 8.84 13.16 -16.31
CA VAL A 240 7.77 12.16 -16.06
C VAL A 240 6.50 12.43 -16.87
N THR A 241 6.26 13.68 -17.28
CA THR A 241 5.09 14.09 -18.06
C THR A 241 5.24 13.71 -19.54
N PRO A 242 4.31 12.92 -20.12
CA PRO A 242 4.36 12.57 -21.53
C PRO A 242 4.06 13.77 -22.44
N ALA A 243 4.65 13.81 -23.64
CA ALA A 243 4.41 14.87 -24.62
C ALA A 243 2.95 14.92 -25.13
N ALA A 244 2.26 13.78 -25.12
CA ALA A 244 0.82 13.67 -25.21
C ALA A 244 0.37 12.82 -24.00
N SER A 245 -0.45 13.38 -23.11
CA SER A 245 -0.95 12.69 -21.91
C SER A 245 -2.37 12.19 -22.13
N PRO A 246 -2.69 10.90 -21.88
CA PRO A 246 -1.79 9.84 -21.39
C PRO A 246 -0.77 9.35 -22.43
N GLY A 247 0.40 8.88 -21.98
CA GLY A 247 1.44 8.36 -22.87
C GLY A 247 2.66 7.80 -22.13
N ALA A 248 3.69 7.38 -22.87
CA ALA A 248 4.94 6.84 -22.29
C ALA A 248 5.79 7.93 -21.59
N ALA A 249 6.45 7.56 -20.49
CA ALA A 249 7.34 8.44 -19.75
C ALA A 249 8.64 8.74 -20.55
N PRO A 250 9.02 10.01 -20.79
CA PRO A 250 10.14 10.38 -21.68
C PRO A 250 11.51 9.73 -21.41
N LYS A 251 11.83 9.40 -20.15
CA LYS A 251 13.08 8.70 -19.76
C LYS A 251 12.85 7.33 -19.11
N ASN A 252 11.62 6.80 -19.10
CA ASN A 252 11.25 5.52 -18.46
C ASN A 252 11.63 5.36 -16.97
N VAL A 253 11.93 6.46 -16.27
CA VAL A 253 12.22 6.48 -14.83
C VAL A 253 11.63 7.73 -14.17
N ASP A 254 11.28 7.63 -12.90
CA ASP A 254 10.85 8.76 -12.07
C ASP A 254 11.97 9.08 -11.08
N ALA A 255 12.89 9.93 -11.52
CA ALA A 255 14.11 10.23 -10.77
C ALA A 255 14.56 11.69 -10.92
N ALA A 256 15.20 12.21 -9.89
CA ALA A 256 15.83 13.52 -9.86
C ALA A 256 17.07 13.50 -8.97
N ILE A 257 18.01 14.39 -9.27
CA ILE A 257 19.26 14.55 -8.53
C ILE A 257 19.46 16.00 -8.09
N GLY A 258 19.82 16.19 -6.82
CA GLY A 258 20.16 17.50 -6.25
C GLY A 258 21.61 17.54 -5.80
N GLN A 259 22.40 18.50 -6.28
CA GLN A 259 23.80 18.67 -5.89
C GLN A 259 23.90 19.04 -4.41
N VAL A 260 24.67 18.26 -3.67
CA VAL A 260 24.83 18.39 -2.21
C VAL A 260 25.47 19.73 -1.85
N VAL A 261 24.92 20.39 -0.81
CA VAL A 261 25.59 21.52 -0.15
C VAL A 261 26.67 20.97 0.78
N ALA A 262 27.90 21.45 0.63
CA ALA A 262 29.06 20.89 1.32
C ALA A 262 28.88 20.85 2.86
N GLY A 263 29.20 19.70 3.46
CA GLY A 263 29.08 19.46 4.90
C GLY A 263 27.67 19.18 5.44
N THR A 264 26.63 19.28 4.61
CA THR A 264 25.23 19.08 5.06
C THR A 264 24.76 17.63 5.03
N VAL A 265 25.43 16.76 4.25
CA VAL A 265 25.06 15.34 4.02
C VAL A 265 26.25 14.44 4.37
N ASP A 266 25.96 13.26 4.93
CA ASP A 266 26.97 12.24 5.28
C ASP A 266 27.69 11.75 4.01
N PRO A 267 29.01 12.02 3.85
CA PRO A 267 29.73 11.71 2.63
C PRO A 267 29.94 10.21 2.39
N THR A 268 29.67 9.35 3.37
CA THR A 268 29.75 7.89 3.21
C THR A 268 28.58 7.31 2.41
N GLY A 269 27.49 8.07 2.24
CA GLY A 269 26.24 7.56 1.69
C GLY A 269 25.42 6.73 2.67
N ALA A 270 25.71 6.78 3.97
CA ALA A 270 24.96 6.06 5.00
C ALA A 270 23.45 6.32 4.92
N ILE A 271 22.70 5.22 4.88
CA ILE A 271 21.24 5.20 4.97
C ILE A 271 20.89 4.80 6.41
N LEU A 272 19.98 5.55 7.05
CA LEU A 272 19.44 5.23 8.39
C LEU A 272 18.97 3.78 8.45
N ASP A 273 19.14 3.08 9.57
CA ASP A 273 18.61 1.74 9.81
C ASP A 273 18.93 0.63 8.76
N LEU A 274 19.86 0.84 7.81
CA LEU A 274 20.16 -0.16 6.79
C LEU A 274 21.09 -1.29 7.29
N GLY A 275 21.80 -1.07 8.40
CA GLY A 275 22.87 -1.92 8.89
C GLY A 275 22.44 -3.00 9.88
N ALA A 276 23.33 -3.26 10.84
CA ALA A 276 23.15 -4.26 11.90
C ALA A 276 22.17 -3.77 12.99
N ALA A 277 21.23 -4.62 13.36
CA ALA A 277 20.34 -4.41 14.50
C ALA A 277 21.00 -4.85 15.81
N ASN A 278 20.70 -4.13 16.89
CA ASN A 278 21.09 -4.46 18.25
C ASN A 278 19.84 -4.41 19.16
N GLY A 279 20.00 -4.57 20.47
CA GLY A 279 18.86 -4.59 21.41
C GLY A 279 17.99 -3.31 21.42
N THR A 280 18.48 -2.15 20.97
CA THR A 280 17.80 -0.85 21.11
C THR A 280 17.68 -0.04 19.82
N SER A 281 18.44 -0.35 18.78
CA SER A 281 18.38 0.34 17.48
C SER A 281 18.81 -0.54 16.31
N VAL A 282 18.59 -0.03 15.09
CA VAL A 282 19.31 -0.49 13.91
C VAL A 282 20.38 0.55 13.57
N ALA A 283 21.57 0.11 13.16
CA ALA A 283 22.63 1.02 12.76
C ALA A 283 22.37 1.59 11.35
N ALA A 284 22.73 2.85 11.14
CA ALA A 284 22.88 3.38 9.79
C ALA A 284 24.05 2.68 9.08
N ALA A 285 23.92 2.43 7.79
CA ALA A 285 24.97 1.84 6.97
C ALA A 285 24.87 2.32 5.51
N PRO A 286 25.99 2.50 4.79
CA PRO A 286 25.97 2.86 3.39
C PRO A 286 25.57 1.66 2.52
N PRO A 287 24.86 1.85 1.39
CA PRO A 287 24.60 0.76 0.45
C PRO A 287 25.93 0.23 -0.12
N SER A 288 25.94 -0.98 -0.66
CA SER A 288 27.16 -1.54 -1.27
C SER A 288 27.50 -0.82 -2.59
N ASN A 289 28.78 -0.45 -2.74
CA ASN A 289 29.34 0.11 -3.97
C ASN A 289 30.00 -0.96 -4.87
N VAL A 290 30.02 -2.23 -4.45
CA VAL A 290 30.67 -3.35 -5.17
C VAL A 290 30.00 -3.61 -6.53
N GLY A 291 28.73 -3.26 -6.67
CA GLY A 291 27.99 -3.27 -7.92
C GLY A 291 26.47 -3.23 -7.69
N ILE A 292 25.73 -3.03 -8.77
CA ILE A 292 24.26 -3.15 -8.77
C ILE A 292 23.85 -4.62 -8.97
N VAL A 293 22.64 -4.98 -8.54
CA VAL A 293 22.04 -6.30 -8.74
C VAL A 293 20.84 -6.19 -9.68
N ALA A 294 20.83 -7.02 -10.73
CA ALA A 294 19.71 -7.10 -11.65
C ALA A 294 18.45 -7.64 -10.92
N PRO A 295 17.27 -7.03 -11.10
CA PRO A 295 16.03 -7.54 -10.52
C PRO A 295 15.73 -8.97 -10.97
N SER A 296 15.35 -9.83 -10.04
CA SER A 296 14.97 -11.23 -10.31
C SER A 296 13.84 -11.67 -9.37
N LEU A 297 13.01 -12.60 -9.84
CA LEU A 297 11.86 -13.10 -9.07
C LEU A 297 12.30 -13.78 -7.78
N GLY A 298 11.63 -13.44 -6.68
CA GLY A 298 11.95 -13.94 -5.34
C GLY A 298 13.21 -13.35 -4.71
N LEU A 299 13.90 -12.40 -5.37
CA LEU A 299 15.04 -11.69 -4.77
C LEU A 299 14.60 -10.96 -3.50
N SER A 300 15.19 -11.32 -2.36
CA SER A 300 14.98 -10.63 -1.09
C SER A 300 15.58 -9.23 -1.15
N VAL A 301 14.73 -8.24 -0.92
CA VAL A 301 15.08 -6.82 -1.01
C VAL A 301 14.68 -6.06 0.26
N ALA A 302 15.41 -4.99 0.54
CA ALA A 302 15.18 -4.07 1.62
C ALA A 302 15.13 -2.64 1.09
N LYS A 303 14.44 -1.75 1.81
CA LYS A 303 14.60 -0.30 1.68
C LYS A 303 14.47 0.38 3.03
N VAL A 304 14.86 1.65 3.06
CA VAL A 304 14.57 2.56 4.17
C VAL A 304 13.92 3.81 3.59
N GLY A 305 12.72 4.13 4.09
CA GLY A 305 11.92 5.27 3.61
C GLY A 305 11.31 6.10 4.72
N ARG A 306 10.94 7.35 4.43
CA ARG A 306 10.44 8.32 5.42
C ARG A 306 9.25 7.78 6.24
N SER A 307 8.40 6.94 5.64
CA SER A 307 7.08 6.58 6.20
C SER A 307 7.02 5.19 6.82
N THR A 308 7.78 4.23 6.29
CA THR A 308 7.81 2.85 6.83
C THR A 308 9.14 2.48 7.48
N GLY A 309 10.18 3.31 7.37
CA GLY A 309 11.51 3.02 7.89
C GLY A 309 12.14 1.81 7.18
N LEU A 310 12.95 1.03 7.90
CA LEU A 310 13.44 -0.25 7.39
C LEU A 310 12.28 -1.21 7.13
N THR A 311 12.24 -1.73 5.91
CA THR A 311 11.25 -2.71 5.44
C THR A 311 11.93 -3.69 4.50
N CYS A 312 11.52 -4.96 4.54
CA CYS A 312 12.02 -6.00 3.66
C CYS A 312 10.86 -6.76 2.99
N GLY A 313 11.13 -7.31 1.81
CA GLY A 313 10.16 -8.02 0.99
C GLY A 313 10.87 -8.86 -0.07
N THR A 314 10.11 -9.32 -1.06
CA THR A 314 10.65 -10.04 -2.23
C THR A 314 10.06 -9.48 -3.52
N ILE A 315 10.86 -9.45 -4.58
CA ILE A 315 10.38 -9.06 -5.91
C ILE A 315 9.40 -10.10 -6.42
N SER A 316 8.16 -9.69 -6.67
CA SER A 316 7.07 -10.57 -7.13
C SER A 316 6.76 -10.44 -8.62
N SER A 317 7.16 -9.36 -9.27
CA SER A 317 7.21 -9.26 -10.74
C SER A 317 8.37 -8.42 -11.26
N ILE A 318 8.87 -8.79 -12.44
CA ILE A 318 9.91 -8.10 -13.22
C ILE A 318 9.42 -7.89 -14.67
N SER A 319 10.16 -7.13 -15.47
CA SER A 319 9.77 -6.72 -16.83
C SER A 319 8.37 -6.06 -16.89
N THR A 320 7.96 -5.41 -15.80
CA THR A 320 6.57 -4.97 -15.61
C THR A 320 6.33 -3.64 -16.34
N ASN A 321 5.41 -3.61 -17.29
CA ASN A 321 4.87 -2.35 -17.80
C ASN A 321 3.74 -1.91 -16.86
N VAL A 322 3.68 -0.62 -16.53
CA VAL A 322 2.67 -0.04 -15.62
C VAL A 322 2.29 1.37 -16.04
N SER A 323 1.02 1.74 -15.87
CA SER A 323 0.50 3.08 -16.08
C SER A 323 0.28 3.79 -14.74
N VAL A 324 1.14 4.75 -14.42
CA VAL A 324 1.20 5.43 -13.12
C VAL A 324 0.59 6.82 -13.20
N GLN A 325 -0.30 7.14 -12.25
CA GLN A 325 -0.95 8.44 -12.14
C GLN A 325 -0.15 9.45 -11.30
N TYR A 326 -0.10 10.69 -11.78
CA TYR A 326 0.57 11.83 -11.13
C TYR A 326 -0.41 12.96 -10.82
N ALA A 327 -0.18 13.66 -9.70
CA ALA A 327 -0.91 14.86 -9.32
C ALA A 327 -0.34 16.10 -10.03
N ALA A 328 -1.14 17.15 -10.24
CA ALA A 328 -0.59 18.42 -10.74
C ALA A 328 0.11 19.19 -9.62
N LYS A 329 -0.40 19.10 -8.40
CA LYS A 329 0.07 19.83 -7.23
C LYS A 329 -0.01 18.94 -6.02
N CYS A 330 0.81 19.24 -5.00
CA CYS A 330 0.68 18.55 -3.74
C CYS A 330 -0.73 18.72 -3.15
N GLY A 331 -1.34 17.61 -2.73
CA GLY A 331 -2.67 17.57 -2.13
C GLY A 331 -3.82 17.29 -3.10
N ASP A 332 -3.58 17.28 -4.42
CA ASP A 332 -4.61 16.87 -5.37
C ASP A 332 -5.03 15.41 -5.13
N THR A 333 -6.33 15.14 -5.19
CA THR A 333 -6.91 13.79 -5.11
C THR A 333 -7.20 13.18 -6.48
N VAL A 334 -7.03 13.97 -7.55
CA VAL A 334 -7.30 13.59 -8.94
C VAL A 334 -5.99 13.62 -9.73
N ALA A 335 -5.81 12.65 -10.62
CA ALA A 335 -4.63 12.61 -11.49
C ALA A 335 -4.69 13.73 -12.54
N ALA A 336 -3.57 14.42 -12.74
CA ALA A 336 -3.38 15.40 -13.78
C ALA A 336 -2.88 14.79 -15.09
N PHE A 337 -2.06 13.74 -14.99
CA PHE A 337 -1.60 12.94 -16.12
C PHE A 337 -1.35 11.49 -15.69
N THR A 338 -1.22 10.61 -16.67
CA THR A 338 -0.83 9.21 -16.49
C THR A 338 0.35 8.93 -17.41
N SER A 339 1.40 8.32 -16.85
CA SER A 339 2.62 7.98 -17.56
C SER A 339 2.86 6.49 -17.55
N THR A 340 3.10 5.91 -18.72
CA THR A 340 3.41 4.48 -18.84
C THR A 340 4.91 4.26 -18.78
N TYR A 341 5.31 3.34 -17.91
CA TYR A 341 6.68 2.87 -17.72
C TYR A 341 6.78 1.40 -18.13
N SER A 342 7.92 0.99 -18.67
CA SER A 342 8.22 -0.39 -19.08
C SER A 342 9.42 -0.94 -18.32
N ASN A 343 9.58 -2.27 -18.23
CA ASN A 343 10.70 -2.91 -17.51
C ASN A 343 10.79 -2.57 -15.99
N GLN A 344 9.65 -2.38 -15.33
CA GLN A 344 9.60 -2.01 -13.91
C GLN A 344 9.61 -3.23 -12.97
N ILE A 345 10.04 -2.99 -11.74
CA ILE A 345 10.01 -3.94 -10.63
C ILE A 345 8.68 -3.77 -9.88
N PHE A 346 8.02 -4.87 -9.53
CA PHE A 346 6.90 -4.87 -8.60
C PHE A 346 7.18 -5.76 -7.37
N ILE A 347 6.83 -5.24 -6.20
CA ILE A 347 6.96 -5.90 -4.88
C ILE A 347 5.59 -5.85 -4.22
N SER A 348 5.02 -7.01 -3.92
CA SER A 348 3.69 -7.16 -3.31
C SER A 348 3.73 -7.06 -1.78
N GLY A 349 2.61 -6.62 -1.20
CA GLY A 349 2.42 -6.50 0.25
C GLY A 349 2.93 -5.18 0.81
N SER A 350 2.91 -5.05 2.15
CA SER A 350 3.23 -3.83 2.89
C SER A 350 4.72 -3.47 2.94
N PHE A 351 5.41 -3.57 1.79
CA PHE A 351 6.80 -3.16 1.65
C PHE A 351 6.97 -1.63 1.72
N SER A 352 5.93 -0.84 1.42
CA SER A 352 6.02 0.62 1.39
C SER A 352 4.68 1.34 1.54
N ALA A 353 4.73 2.66 1.79
CA ALA A 353 3.56 3.55 1.79
C ALA A 353 3.90 4.94 1.20
N SER A 354 2.87 5.77 0.94
CA SER A 354 2.99 7.15 0.42
C SER A 354 4.00 8.00 1.22
N GLY A 355 5.20 8.13 0.66
CA GLY A 355 6.30 8.90 1.23
C GLY A 355 7.64 8.19 1.24
N ASP A 356 7.63 6.87 1.09
CA ASP A 356 8.83 6.11 0.79
C ASP A 356 9.27 6.32 -0.68
N SER A 357 8.51 7.07 -1.47
CA SER A 357 8.91 7.62 -2.76
C SER A 357 10.34 8.17 -2.70
N GLY A 358 11.21 7.66 -3.57
CA GLY A 358 12.60 8.01 -3.67
C GLY A 358 13.53 7.11 -2.87
N SER A 359 13.02 6.17 -2.06
CA SER A 359 13.87 5.22 -1.32
C SER A 359 14.67 4.33 -2.27
N LEU A 360 15.96 4.16 -1.97
CA LEU A 360 16.76 3.13 -2.61
C LEU A 360 16.30 1.74 -2.13
N ILE A 361 16.09 0.84 -3.07
CA ILE A 361 15.87 -0.58 -2.83
C ILE A 361 17.19 -1.32 -3.06
N VAL A 362 17.60 -2.12 -2.09
CA VAL A 362 18.82 -2.93 -2.12
C VAL A 362 18.52 -4.41 -1.91
N SER A 363 19.42 -5.31 -2.32
CA SER A 363 19.35 -6.73 -1.95
C SER A 363 19.56 -6.89 -0.44
N SER A 364 18.71 -7.65 0.27
CA SER A 364 18.83 -7.79 1.73
C SER A 364 20.13 -8.47 2.18
N ALA A 365 20.72 -9.34 1.35
CA ALA A 365 21.89 -10.12 1.73
C ALA A 365 23.23 -9.35 1.67
N GLN A 366 23.31 -8.31 0.81
CA GLN A 366 24.58 -7.63 0.47
C GLN A 366 24.46 -6.10 0.43
N ALA A 367 23.28 -5.54 0.68
CA ALA A 367 22.97 -4.11 0.54
C ALA A 367 23.30 -3.52 -0.86
N ARG A 368 23.44 -4.36 -1.89
CA ARG A 368 23.68 -3.92 -3.28
C ARG A 368 22.43 -3.27 -3.87
N PRO A 369 22.55 -2.11 -4.54
CA PRO A 369 21.43 -1.42 -5.19
C PRO A 369 20.69 -2.30 -6.21
N VAL A 370 19.36 -2.24 -6.21
CA VAL A 370 18.45 -2.99 -7.11
C VAL A 370 17.48 -2.06 -7.83
N GLY A 371 16.89 -1.08 -7.12
CA GLY A 371 15.90 -0.17 -7.71
C GLY A 371 15.67 1.11 -6.94
N LEU A 372 14.87 2.01 -7.52
CA LEU A 372 14.39 3.26 -6.91
C LEU A 372 12.86 3.22 -6.83
N LEU A 373 12.31 3.27 -5.62
CA LEU A 373 10.86 3.26 -5.40
C LEU A 373 10.23 4.55 -5.94
N PHE A 374 9.13 4.46 -6.69
CA PHE A 374 8.41 5.65 -7.15
C PHE A 374 6.88 5.63 -7.10
N ALA A 375 6.25 4.45 -7.06
CA ALA A 375 4.78 4.36 -7.09
C ALA A 375 4.27 3.13 -6.31
N GLY A 376 2.96 3.04 -6.16
CA GLY A 376 2.32 1.88 -5.54
C GLY A 376 0.80 1.87 -5.62
N THR A 377 0.22 0.85 -4.98
CA THR A 377 -1.21 0.57 -4.84
C THR A 377 -1.58 0.43 -3.37
N SER A 378 -2.85 0.63 -3.05
CA SER A 378 -3.41 0.58 -1.68
C SER A 378 -4.20 -0.71 -1.43
N SER A 379 -4.81 -1.29 -2.47
CA SER A 379 -5.63 -2.50 -2.37
C SER A 379 -5.55 -3.33 -3.67
N PRO A 380 -4.86 -4.48 -3.68
CA PRO A 380 -3.90 -4.91 -2.66
C PRO A 380 -2.71 -3.94 -2.57
N VAL A 381 -2.06 -3.88 -1.40
CA VAL A 381 -0.86 -3.05 -1.22
C VAL A 381 0.27 -3.60 -2.09
N GLY A 382 0.92 -2.72 -2.84
CA GLY A 382 2.00 -3.06 -3.75
C GLY A 382 2.90 -1.87 -4.05
N THR A 383 4.13 -2.15 -4.43
CA THR A 383 5.20 -1.17 -4.67
C THR A 383 5.73 -1.33 -6.09
N VAL A 384 5.94 -0.21 -6.79
CA VAL A 384 6.63 -0.15 -8.08
C VAL A 384 7.96 0.58 -7.92
N ALA A 385 9.01 0.05 -8.54
CA ALA A 385 10.33 0.66 -8.57
C ALA A 385 10.97 0.62 -9.97
N ASN A 386 11.71 1.67 -10.30
CA ASN A 386 12.58 1.69 -11.48
C ASN A 386 13.82 0.81 -11.21
N PRO A 387 14.30 0.00 -12.16
CA PRO A 387 15.60 -0.66 -12.03
C PRO A 387 16.72 0.37 -11.83
N ILE A 388 17.64 0.12 -10.90
CA ILE A 388 18.66 1.13 -10.56
C ILE A 388 19.63 1.40 -11.72
N GLY A 389 19.85 0.40 -12.58
CA GLY A 389 20.65 0.56 -13.81
C GLY A 389 20.03 1.59 -14.76
N ASP A 390 18.71 1.57 -14.94
CA ASP A 390 17.98 2.50 -15.81
C ASP A 390 18.03 3.93 -15.22
N VAL A 391 17.94 4.06 -13.90
CA VAL A 391 18.09 5.34 -13.19
C VAL A 391 19.49 5.91 -13.35
N ILE A 392 20.54 5.09 -13.22
CA ILE A 392 21.94 5.50 -13.44
C ILE A 392 22.17 5.91 -14.91
N ALA A 393 21.63 5.14 -15.86
CA ALA A 393 21.71 5.44 -17.29
C ALA A 393 21.03 6.78 -17.63
N ALA A 394 19.85 7.07 -17.04
CA ALA A 394 19.10 8.29 -17.26
C ALA A 394 19.84 9.59 -16.88
N PHE A 395 20.88 9.49 -16.02
CA PHE A 395 21.75 10.59 -15.59
C PHE A 395 23.21 10.48 -16.08
N THR A 396 23.50 9.61 -17.05
CA THR A 396 24.81 9.61 -17.73
C THR A 396 24.95 10.87 -18.58
N SER A 397 26.09 11.55 -18.48
CA SER A 397 26.39 12.76 -19.28
C SER A 397 27.88 12.81 -19.67
N ALA A 398 28.30 13.89 -20.31
CA ALA A 398 29.72 14.13 -20.63
C ALA A 398 30.63 14.20 -19.38
N ALA A 399 30.06 14.43 -18.18
CA ALA A 399 30.78 14.35 -16.90
C ALA A 399 30.92 12.90 -16.36
N GLY A 400 30.44 11.91 -17.12
CA GLY A 400 30.48 10.48 -16.79
C GLY A 400 29.12 9.90 -16.39
N THR A 401 29.10 8.59 -16.17
CA THR A 401 27.99 7.85 -15.56
C THR A 401 28.04 8.00 -14.04
N PRO A 402 26.91 8.30 -13.35
CA PRO A 402 26.89 8.32 -11.90
C PRO A 402 27.17 6.96 -11.27
N ALA A 403 27.89 6.94 -10.16
CA ALA A 403 28.04 5.76 -9.30
C ALA A 403 27.32 5.98 -7.97
N ILE A 404 26.78 4.91 -7.37
CA ILE A 404 26.27 4.94 -5.99
C ILE A 404 27.46 5.18 -5.04
N VAL A 405 27.34 6.17 -4.15
CA VAL A 405 28.27 6.35 -3.04
C VAL A 405 27.88 5.36 -1.96
N GLY A 406 28.84 4.55 -1.52
CA GLY A 406 28.56 3.37 -0.72
C GLY A 406 29.81 2.74 -0.09
N GLY A 407 29.60 1.63 0.63
CA GLY A 407 30.65 0.83 1.27
C GLY A 407 30.78 -0.58 0.70
N ALA A 408 31.37 -1.50 1.47
CA ALA A 408 31.43 -2.91 1.13
C ALA A 408 30.06 -3.61 1.28
N ASP A 409 29.92 -4.82 0.73
CA ASP A 409 28.75 -5.67 0.94
C ASP A 409 28.49 -5.92 2.44
N HIS A 410 27.25 -5.74 2.88
CA HIS A 410 26.80 -6.15 4.21
C HIS A 410 25.36 -6.65 4.18
N ALA A 411 24.98 -7.49 5.15
CA ALA A 411 23.59 -7.88 5.32
C ALA A 411 22.76 -6.71 5.88
N VAL A 412 21.51 -6.60 5.43
CA VAL A 412 20.49 -5.74 6.02
C VAL A 412 19.71 -6.57 7.04
N SER A 413 19.53 -6.05 8.26
CA SER A 413 19.00 -6.86 9.37
C SER A 413 17.55 -7.32 9.20
N CYS A 414 16.78 -6.67 8.31
CA CYS A 414 15.37 -6.99 8.01
C CYS A 414 14.48 -7.20 9.25
N VAL A 415 14.76 -6.44 10.31
CA VAL A 415 13.94 -6.40 11.52
C VAL A 415 12.74 -5.47 11.32
N PRO A 416 11.57 -5.76 11.92
CA PRO A 416 10.40 -4.87 11.82
C PRO A 416 10.62 -3.51 12.50
N SER A 417 10.49 -2.43 11.72
CA SER A 417 10.43 -1.05 12.21
C SER A 417 8.99 -0.51 12.24
N ALA A 418 8.75 0.53 13.03
CA ALA A 418 7.47 1.22 13.07
C ALA A 418 7.18 1.94 11.75
N SER A 419 5.93 1.89 11.29
CA SER A 419 5.46 2.71 10.18
C SER A 419 4.60 3.87 10.69
N VAL A 420 4.90 5.10 10.29
CA VAL A 420 4.03 6.26 10.57
C VAL A 420 2.76 6.28 9.70
N ASN A 421 2.72 5.46 8.64
CA ASN A 421 1.50 5.15 7.88
C ASN A 421 1.44 3.63 7.62
N ALA A 422 0.62 2.90 8.38
CA ALA A 422 0.37 1.47 8.15
C ALA A 422 -0.93 1.29 7.35
N PRO A 423 -0.92 0.66 6.16
CA PRO A 423 -2.17 0.24 5.51
C PRO A 423 -2.81 -0.92 6.29
N THR A 424 -4.09 -0.79 6.64
CA THR A 424 -4.91 -1.88 7.15
C THR A 424 -5.53 -2.65 5.98
N ALA A 425 -4.97 -3.81 5.66
CA ALA A 425 -5.53 -4.68 4.63
C ALA A 425 -6.81 -5.36 5.13
N ALA A 426 -7.95 -5.05 4.49
CA ALA A 426 -9.18 -5.82 4.64
C ALA A 426 -9.25 -6.89 3.54
N PRO A 427 -9.47 -8.19 3.86
CA PRO A 427 -9.74 -9.19 2.84
C PRO A 427 -11.12 -8.94 2.22
N GLY A 428 -11.16 -8.61 0.93
CA GLY A 428 -12.39 -8.64 0.14
C GLY A 428 -12.76 -10.10 -0.18
N PRO A 429 -14.01 -10.55 0.05
CA PRO A 429 -14.44 -11.86 -0.38
C PRO A 429 -14.81 -11.83 -1.88
N SER A 430 -14.08 -12.57 -2.72
CA SER A 430 -14.58 -12.99 -4.02
C SER A 430 -15.32 -14.33 -3.87
N SER A 431 -16.57 -14.38 -4.33
CA SER A 431 -17.35 -15.63 -4.43
C SER A 431 -17.60 -15.95 -5.90
N LEU A 432 -17.40 -17.22 -6.28
CA LEU A 432 -17.65 -17.68 -7.63
C LEU A 432 -19.15 -17.61 -7.97
N SER A 433 -19.45 -17.30 -9.23
CA SER A 433 -20.83 -17.39 -9.72
C SER A 433 -21.29 -18.85 -9.82
N ALA A 434 -22.60 -19.09 -9.71
CA ALA A 434 -23.17 -20.44 -9.86
C ALA A 434 -22.83 -21.05 -11.24
N VAL A 435 -22.89 -20.26 -12.30
CA VAL A 435 -22.57 -20.68 -13.68
C VAL A 435 -21.11 -21.15 -13.81
N GLU A 436 -20.18 -20.45 -13.14
CA GLU A 436 -18.76 -20.84 -13.08
C GLU A 436 -18.56 -22.16 -12.32
N MET A 437 -19.24 -22.34 -11.18
CA MET A 437 -19.17 -23.57 -10.40
C MET A 437 -19.78 -24.77 -11.13
N ASP A 438 -20.88 -24.59 -11.87
CA ASP A 438 -21.49 -25.64 -12.70
C ASP A 438 -20.57 -26.03 -13.87
N ARG A 439 -20.00 -25.05 -14.58
CA ARG A 439 -19.00 -25.26 -15.64
C ARG A 439 -17.81 -26.07 -15.10
N ALA A 440 -17.26 -25.65 -13.96
CA ALA A 440 -16.11 -26.29 -13.35
C ALA A 440 -16.41 -27.72 -12.87
N SER A 441 -17.59 -27.97 -12.30
CA SER A 441 -18.03 -29.29 -11.84
C SER A 441 -18.22 -30.27 -13.02
N GLY A 442 -18.75 -29.79 -14.14
CA GLY A 442 -18.86 -30.57 -15.38
C GLY A 442 -17.50 -30.98 -15.96
N ILE A 443 -16.51 -30.08 -15.93
CA ILE A 443 -15.15 -30.37 -16.40
C ILE A 443 -14.42 -31.29 -15.41
N GLN A 444 -14.55 -31.07 -14.11
CA GLN A 444 -13.99 -31.95 -13.07
C GLN A 444 -14.48 -33.39 -13.25
N SER A 445 -15.79 -33.57 -13.48
CA SER A 445 -16.39 -34.89 -13.68
C SER A 445 -15.86 -35.63 -14.92
N ARG A 446 -15.49 -34.90 -15.98
CA ARG A 446 -14.88 -35.47 -17.21
C ARG A 446 -13.41 -35.83 -17.03
N TYR A 447 -12.62 -34.97 -16.38
CA TYR A 447 -11.15 -35.03 -16.41
C TYR A 447 -10.48 -35.56 -15.14
N ALA A 448 -11.17 -35.62 -14.00
CA ALA A 448 -10.59 -36.14 -12.76
C ALA A 448 -10.03 -37.57 -12.94
N GLY A 449 -10.74 -38.45 -13.63
CA GLY A 449 -10.29 -39.82 -13.90
C GLY A 449 -9.04 -39.93 -14.79
N GLN A 450 -8.73 -38.90 -15.60
CA GLN A 450 -7.49 -38.82 -16.36
C GLN A 450 -6.34 -38.25 -15.50
N LEU A 451 -6.60 -37.17 -14.77
CA LEU A 451 -5.60 -36.54 -13.89
C LEU A 451 -5.13 -37.49 -12.77
N MET A 452 -6.03 -38.28 -12.20
CA MET A 452 -5.74 -39.30 -11.18
C MET A 452 -4.92 -40.50 -11.71
N GLN A 453 -4.63 -40.60 -13.01
CA GLN A 453 -3.68 -41.60 -13.54
C GLN A 453 -2.23 -41.23 -13.25
N ASN A 454 -1.94 -39.96 -12.96
CA ASN A 454 -0.64 -39.53 -12.49
C ASN A 454 -0.51 -39.92 -11.00
N PRO A 455 0.46 -40.77 -10.61
CA PRO A 455 0.57 -41.31 -9.25
C PRO A 455 0.89 -40.24 -8.18
N ALA A 456 1.31 -39.04 -8.60
CA ALA A 456 1.47 -37.91 -7.69
C ALA A 456 0.13 -37.26 -7.29
N VAL A 457 -0.93 -37.43 -8.11
CA VAL A 457 -2.24 -36.80 -7.89
C VAL A 457 -3.07 -37.65 -6.93
N THR A 458 -3.55 -37.00 -5.86
CA THR A 458 -4.30 -37.63 -4.77
C THR A 458 -5.78 -37.26 -4.75
N ARG A 459 -6.15 -36.10 -5.32
CA ARG A 459 -7.52 -35.60 -5.40
C ARG A 459 -7.63 -34.53 -6.49
N VAL A 460 -8.78 -34.45 -7.14
CA VAL A 460 -9.17 -33.33 -8.01
C VAL A 460 -10.54 -32.83 -7.57
N GLU A 461 -10.64 -31.54 -7.25
CA GLU A 461 -11.88 -30.88 -6.82
C GLU A 461 -12.06 -29.54 -7.54
N VAL A 462 -13.19 -28.85 -7.31
CA VAL A 462 -13.46 -27.51 -7.84
C VAL A 462 -13.17 -26.48 -6.75
N GLY A 463 -12.49 -25.39 -7.11
CA GLY A 463 -12.25 -24.26 -6.23
C GLY A 463 -11.98 -22.97 -7.00
N VAL A 464 -11.38 -21.99 -6.34
CA VAL A 464 -10.92 -20.74 -6.97
C VAL A 464 -9.48 -20.88 -7.46
N SER A 465 -9.19 -20.26 -8.60
CA SER A 465 -7.81 -19.97 -9.00
C SER A 465 -7.19 -18.97 -8.01
N ALA A 466 -5.93 -19.18 -7.67
CA ALA A 466 -5.10 -18.21 -6.96
C ALA A 466 -4.50 -17.17 -7.92
N ASP A 467 -4.30 -17.53 -9.19
CA ASP A 467 -3.86 -16.61 -10.24
C ASP A 467 -4.98 -15.68 -10.73
N ASN A 468 -6.26 -16.06 -10.64
CA ASN A 468 -7.40 -15.16 -10.82
C ASN A 468 -8.53 -15.52 -9.83
N PRO A 469 -8.63 -14.86 -8.66
CA PRO A 469 -9.65 -15.15 -7.64
C PRO A 469 -11.11 -14.94 -8.07
N SER A 470 -11.35 -14.41 -9.27
CA SER A 470 -12.67 -14.27 -9.90
C SER A 470 -13.02 -15.43 -10.85
N GLU A 471 -12.10 -16.36 -11.10
CA GLU A 471 -12.29 -17.54 -11.95
C GLU A 471 -12.24 -18.87 -11.16
N ALA A 472 -13.09 -19.81 -11.55
CA ALA A 472 -13.03 -21.20 -11.07
C ALA A 472 -11.79 -21.95 -11.61
N ALA A 473 -11.31 -22.92 -10.82
CA ALA A 473 -10.20 -23.80 -11.18
C ALA A 473 -10.46 -25.26 -10.75
N LEU A 474 -9.84 -26.20 -11.48
CA LEU A 474 -9.62 -27.56 -10.99
C LEU A 474 -8.47 -27.55 -9.98
N VAL A 475 -8.78 -27.79 -8.72
CA VAL A 475 -7.80 -27.90 -7.64
C VAL A 475 -7.29 -29.34 -7.60
N VAL A 476 -6.05 -29.52 -8.03
CA VAL A 476 -5.35 -30.81 -8.14
C VAL A 476 -4.39 -30.95 -6.96
N HIS A 477 -4.75 -31.77 -5.98
CA HIS A 477 -3.90 -32.06 -4.81
C HIS A 477 -2.88 -33.11 -5.15
N VAL A 478 -1.61 -32.82 -4.93
CA VAL A 478 -0.49 -33.74 -5.17
C VAL A 478 0.29 -34.05 -3.89
N ASN A 479 0.89 -35.25 -3.81
CA ASN A 479 1.76 -35.66 -2.70
C ASN A 479 3.27 -35.48 -2.99
N ALA A 480 3.62 -35.27 -4.26
CA ALA A 480 4.97 -35.09 -4.77
C ALA A 480 4.95 -34.20 -6.02
N ALA A 481 6.12 -33.78 -6.51
CA ALA A 481 6.20 -33.13 -7.81
C ALA A 481 5.71 -34.10 -8.90
N PRO A 482 4.72 -33.73 -9.73
CA PRO A 482 4.12 -34.65 -10.69
C PRO A 482 5.08 -35.00 -11.83
N SER A 483 5.19 -36.30 -12.15
CA SER A 483 6.11 -36.82 -13.18
C SER A 483 5.75 -36.43 -14.62
N GLN A 484 4.51 -36.01 -14.84
CA GLN A 484 4.04 -35.31 -16.04
C GLN A 484 3.47 -33.95 -15.62
N PRO A 485 3.71 -32.86 -16.37
CA PRO A 485 3.13 -31.56 -16.08
C PRO A 485 1.60 -31.62 -16.04
N ILE A 486 0.99 -31.01 -15.02
CA ILE A 486 -0.46 -30.79 -15.00
C ILE A 486 -0.74 -29.63 -15.97
N PRO A 487 -1.64 -29.79 -16.97
CA PRO A 487 -1.94 -28.72 -17.93
C PRO A 487 -2.40 -27.44 -17.22
N SER A 488 -1.92 -26.27 -17.65
CA SER A 488 -2.26 -24.98 -17.04
C SER A 488 -3.75 -24.62 -17.15
N ALA A 489 -4.43 -25.13 -18.18
CA ALA A 489 -5.88 -25.10 -18.32
C ALA A 489 -6.41 -26.37 -19.01
N ILE A 490 -7.66 -26.73 -18.74
CA ILE A 490 -8.41 -27.83 -19.37
C ILE A 490 -9.75 -27.28 -19.85
N GLU A 491 -10.05 -27.36 -21.15
CA GLU A 491 -11.22 -26.71 -21.78
C GLU A 491 -11.36 -25.21 -21.40
N GLY A 492 -10.23 -24.51 -21.21
CA GLY A 492 -10.20 -23.10 -20.78
C GLY A 492 -10.53 -22.86 -19.30
N LEU A 493 -10.75 -23.90 -18.50
CA LEU A 493 -10.79 -23.82 -17.03
C LEU A 493 -9.37 -23.93 -16.46
N ARG A 494 -9.00 -23.05 -15.54
CA ARG A 494 -7.67 -23.05 -14.89
C ARG A 494 -7.43 -24.33 -14.10
N THR A 495 -6.17 -24.71 -13.92
CA THR A 495 -5.78 -25.72 -12.92
C THR A 495 -4.96 -25.08 -11.81
N ARG A 496 -5.20 -25.51 -10.57
CA ARG A 496 -4.47 -25.08 -9.37
C ARG A 496 -3.85 -26.29 -8.70
N VAL A 497 -2.53 -26.35 -8.60
CA VAL A 497 -1.78 -27.47 -8.05
C VAL A 497 -1.53 -27.23 -6.55
N MET A 498 -2.23 -27.98 -5.70
CA MET A 498 -1.98 -27.95 -4.26
C MET A 498 -0.86 -28.91 -3.88
N LEU A 499 0.31 -28.34 -3.63
CA LEU A 499 1.55 -29.02 -3.23
C LEU A 499 1.70 -29.08 -1.71
N PRO A 500 2.41 -30.09 -1.16
CA PRO A 500 2.92 -30.02 0.21
C PRO A 500 3.90 -28.84 0.35
N ALA A 501 3.86 -28.13 1.49
CA ALA A 501 4.66 -26.93 1.71
C ALA A 501 6.17 -27.15 1.48
N SER A 502 6.69 -28.33 1.84
CA SER A 502 8.09 -28.72 1.62
C SER A 502 8.48 -28.85 0.15
N VAL A 503 7.53 -29.14 -0.74
CA VAL A 503 7.74 -29.21 -2.20
C VAL A 503 7.56 -27.82 -2.82
N ALA A 504 6.53 -27.07 -2.39
CA ALA A 504 6.32 -25.69 -2.84
C ALA A 504 7.52 -24.79 -2.54
N GLN A 505 8.19 -24.97 -1.40
CA GLN A 505 9.39 -24.22 -1.03
C GLN A 505 10.62 -24.51 -1.91
N GLN A 506 10.61 -25.61 -2.67
CA GLN A 506 11.66 -25.96 -3.63
C GLN A 506 11.41 -25.40 -5.04
N ALA A 507 10.20 -24.89 -5.30
CA ALA A 507 9.83 -24.37 -6.60
C ALA A 507 10.63 -23.10 -6.93
N ARG A 508 11.36 -23.14 -8.05
CA ARG A 508 12.08 -22.01 -8.63
C ARG A 508 12.00 -22.09 -10.14
N LEU A 509 11.66 -20.97 -10.77
CA LEU A 509 11.68 -20.82 -12.21
C LEU A 509 13.13 -20.81 -12.72
N THR A 510 13.39 -21.42 -13.88
CA THR A 510 14.70 -21.31 -14.52
C THR A 510 14.84 -19.96 -15.25
N THR A 511 16.07 -19.55 -15.54
CA THR A 511 16.33 -18.36 -16.36
C THR A 511 15.62 -18.47 -17.73
N THR A 512 15.60 -19.65 -18.34
CA THR A 512 14.92 -19.90 -19.63
C THR A 512 13.40 -19.75 -19.52
N ASP A 513 12.78 -20.17 -18.41
CA ASP A 513 11.34 -19.96 -18.17
C ASP A 513 11.02 -18.46 -18.07
N VAL A 514 11.87 -17.71 -17.36
CA VAL A 514 11.74 -16.26 -17.21
C VAL A 514 11.94 -15.55 -18.55
N GLU A 515 13.00 -15.85 -19.29
CA GLU A 515 13.29 -15.28 -20.62
C GLU A 515 12.17 -15.56 -21.63
N ARG A 516 11.65 -16.80 -21.68
CA ARG A 516 10.49 -17.16 -22.50
C ARG A 516 9.26 -16.34 -22.11
N THR A 517 9.04 -16.11 -20.82
CA THR A 517 7.88 -15.37 -20.31
C THR A 517 8.01 -13.87 -20.57
N ILE A 518 9.22 -13.31 -20.51
CA ILE A 518 9.51 -11.96 -20.98
C ILE A 518 9.17 -11.85 -22.48
N ALA A 519 9.66 -12.76 -23.32
CA ALA A 519 9.38 -12.73 -24.76
C ALA A 519 7.88 -12.79 -25.10
N VAL A 520 7.10 -13.62 -24.39
CA VAL A 520 5.63 -13.66 -24.54
C VAL A 520 4.97 -12.40 -23.99
N LYS A 521 5.43 -11.86 -22.85
CA LYS A 521 4.91 -10.61 -22.30
C LYS A 521 5.16 -9.43 -23.25
N GLU A 522 6.35 -9.30 -23.83
CA GLU A 522 6.66 -8.20 -24.77
C GLU A 522 5.86 -8.31 -26.07
N LEU A 523 5.55 -9.53 -26.53
CA LEU A 523 4.68 -9.76 -27.70
C LEU A 523 3.25 -9.22 -27.50
N HIS A 524 2.73 -9.26 -26.27
CA HIS A 524 1.35 -8.86 -25.93
C HIS A 524 1.24 -7.51 -25.23
N ALA A 525 2.36 -6.88 -24.87
CA ALA A 525 2.37 -5.73 -23.97
C ALA A 525 1.58 -4.53 -24.51
N ASP A 526 1.80 -4.14 -25.77
CA ASP A 526 1.16 -2.97 -26.37
C ASP A 526 -0.35 -3.19 -26.58
N GLU A 527 -0.75 -4.40 -27.00
CA GLU A 527 -2.18 -4.74 -27.15
C GLU A 527 -2.89 -4.70 -25.79
N MET A 528 -2.33 -5.35 -24.77
CA MET A 528 -2.95 -5.41 -23.44
C MET A 528 -3.00 -4.04 -22.77
N MET A 529 -1.93 -3.25 -22.85
CA MET A 529 -1.90 -1.90 -22.25
C MET A 529 -2.81 -0.89 -22.96
N ALA A 530 -3.28 -1.19 -24.18
CA ALA A 530 -4.28 -0.41 -24.89
C ALA A 530 -5.74 -0.78 -24.52
N GLN A 531 -5.97 -1.91 -23.83
CA GLN A 531 -7.32 -2.34 -23.45
C GLN A 531 -7.87 -1.53 -22.25
N PRO A 532 -9.17 -1.21 -22.21
CA PRO A 532 -9.79 -0.57 -21.06
C PRO A 532 -9.67 -1.47 -19.83
N GLY A 533 -9.55 -0.87 -18.65
CA GLY A 533 -9.41 -1.57 -17.37
C GLY A 533 -8.07 -2.28 -17.16
N ILE A 534 -7.16 -2.36 -18.15
CA ILE A 534 -5.79 -2.84 -17.96
C ILE A 534 -4.87 -1.68 -17.58
N GLN A 535 -4.01 -1.86 -16.59
CA GLN A 535 -3.05 -0.85 -16.12
C GLN A 535 -1.61 -1.33 -15.98
N GLY A 536 -1.36 -2.63 -16.20
CA GLY A 536 0.00 -3.17 -16.20
C GLY A 536 0.09 -4.59 -16.72
N ILE A 537 1.28 -5.01 -17.15
CA ILE A 537 1.60 -6.35 -17.62
C ILE A 537 3.08 -6.67 -17.34
N GLY A 538 3.40 -7.81 -16.75
CA GLY A 538 4.75 -8.19 -16.34
C GLY A 538 4.99 -9.69 -16.27
N VAL A 539 6.07 -10.10 -15.62
CA VAL A 539 6.50 -11.50 -15.50
C VAL A 539 6.61 -11.87 -14.04
N ALA A 540 5.90 -12.92 -13.63
CA ALA A 540 5.82 -13.41 -12.25
C ALA A 540 5.89 -14.95 -12.19
N ALA A 541 5.91 -15.50 -10.98
CA ALA A 541 5.52 -16.90 -10.75
C ALA A 541 3.99 -17.02 -10.60
N SER A 542 3.45 -18.15 -11.04
CA SER A 542 2.05 -18.52 -10.84
C SER A 542 1.77 -18.88 -9.38
N ASP A 543 0.67 -18.37 -8.82
CA ASP A 543 0.16 -18.79 -7.51
C ASP A 543 -0.70 -20.07 -7.61
N ASP A 544 -1.17 -20.40 -8.81
CA ASP A 544 -1.83 -21.69 -9.09
C ASP A 544 -0.82 -22.85 -9.22
N ASN A 545 0.41 -22.61 -9.69
CA ASN A 545 1.49 -23.58 -9.68
C ASN A 545 2.85 -22.88 -9.58
N PRO A 546 3.56 -22.91 -8.43
CA PRO A 546 4.79 -22.15 -8.23
C PRO A 546 5.99 -22.62 -9.07
N PHE A 547 5.86 -23.75 -9.77
CA PHE A 547 6.84 -24.20 -10.78
C PHE A 547 6.61 -23.58 -12.17
N ASP A 548 5.44 -23.00 -12.44
CA ASP A 548 5.11 -22.41 -13.73
C ASP A 548 5.34 -20.88 -13.70
N PRO A 549 5.94 -20.28 -14.74
CA PRO A 549 5.95 -18.84 -14.88
C PRO A 549 4.57 -18.34 -15.36
N ALA A 550 4.26 -17.09 -15.05
CA ALA A 550 3.03 -16.42 -15.47
C ALA A 550 3.30 -15.05 -16.07
N VAL A 551 2.53 -14.70 -17.11
CA VAL A 551 2.35 -13.32 -17.53
C VAL A 551 1.39 -12.67 -16.53
N LEU A 552 1.93 -11.77 -15.70
CA LEU A 552 1.15 -11.00 -14.74
C LEU A 552 0.43 -9.88 -15.48
N ILE A 553 -0.84 -9.64 -15.15
CA ILE A 553 -1.69 -8.59 -15.71
C ILE A 553 -2.35 -7.86 -14.53
N PHE A 554 -2.26 -6.55 -14.52
CA PHE A 554 -2.92 -5.70 -13.54
C PHE A 554 -4.18 -5.09 -14.13
N THR A 555 -5.32 -5.39 -13.52
CA THR A 555 -6.61 -4.76 -13.85
C THR A 555 -6.90 -3.63 -12.87
N VAL A 556 -7.78 -2.71 -13.25
CA VAL A 556 -8.24 -1.61 -12.38
C VAL A 556 -9.53 -2.02 -11.69
N ALA A 557 -9.53 -1.96 -10.37
CA ALA A 557 -10.64 -2.39 -9.53
C ALA A 557 -11.98 -1.72 -9.91
N GLY A 558 -12.96 -2.55 -10.30
CA GLY A 558 -14.29 -2.09 -10.71
C GLY A 558 -14.38 -1.44 -12.10
N GLU A 559 -13.30 -1.41 -12.90
CA GLU A 559 -13.37 -1.02 -14.32
C GLU A 559 -13.56 -2.27 -15.21
N GLN A 560 -14.34 -2.14 -16.28
CA GLN A 560 -14.51 -3.24 -17.24
C GLN A 560 -13.28 -3.41 -18.13
N HIS A 561 -12.86 -4.66 -18.34
CA HIS A 561 -11.82 -5.07 -19.27
C HIS A 561 -12.28 -6.28 -20.10
N PRO A 562 -11.67 -6.56 -21.27
CA PRO A 562 -11.91 -7.80 -22.00
C PRO A 562 -11.54 -9.04 -21.18
N PRO A 563 -12.17 -10.21 -21.40
CA PRO A 563 -11.82 -11.44 -20.69
C PRO A 563 -10.35 -11.81 -20.87
N ILE A 564 -9.62 -11.97 -19.77
CA ILE A 564 -8.22 -12.38 -19.77
C ILE A 564 -8.17 -13.90 -19.94
N PRO A 565 -7.51 -14.45 -20.99
CA PRO A 565 -7.43 -15.88 -21.17
C PRO A 565 -6.58 -16.52 -20.07
N ALA A 566 -6.92 -17.75 -19.66
CA ALA A 566 -6.16 -18.51 -18.66
C ALA A 566 -4.68 -18.74 -19.05
N THR A 567 -4.35 -18.65 -20.35
CA THR A 567 -2.98 -18.75 -20.86
C THR A 567 -2.72 -17.82 -22.05
N LEU A 568 -1.49 -17.29 -22.15
CA LEU A 568 -0.95 -16.62 -23.33
C LEU A 568 0.22 -17.45 -23.88
N ASN A 569 0.14 -17.86 -25.15
CA ASN A 569 1.16 -18.69 -25.83
C ASN A 569 1.58 -19.94 -25.01
N GLY A 570 0.64 -20.52 -24.27
CA GLY A 570 0.83 -21.69 -23.40
C GLY A 570 1.36 -21.40 -21.99
N LEU A 571 1.74 -20.15 -21.69
CA LEU A 571 2.12 -19.70 -20.34
C LEU A 571 0.88 -19.26 -19.56
N ARG A 572 0.86 -19.43 -18.23
CA ARG A 572 -0.27 -18.98 -17.38
C ARG A 572 -0.43 -17.46 -17.43
N THR A 573 -1.66 -16.97 -17.27
CA THR A 573 -1.87 -15.57 -16.86
C THR A 573 -2.12 -15.50 -15.36
N LYS A 574 -1.57 -14.47 -14.73
CA LYS A 574 -1.87 -14.08 -13.35
C LYS A 574 -2.54 -12.72 -13.37
N VAL A 575 -3.60 -12.53 -12.63
CA VAL A 575 -4.43 -11.32 -12.62
C VAL A 575 -4.44 -10.73 -11.21
N ILE A 576 -4.00 -9.47 -11.10
CA ILE A 576 -4.14 -8.70 -9.87
C ILE A 576 -5.08 -7.53 -10.18
N GLU A 577 -6.29 -7.59 -9.65
CA GLU A 577 -7.20 -6.44 -9.60
C GLU A 577 -6.73 -5.50 -8.49
N SER A 578 -6.45 -4.24 -8.82
CA SER A 578 -5.99 -3.26 -7.83
C SER A 578 -6.58 -1.87 -8.04
N ASP A 579 -6.49 -1.00 -7.03
CA ASP A 579 -6.59 0.44 -7.29
C ASP A 579 -5.52 0.90 -8.29
N ARG A 580 -5.73 2.08 -8.88
CA ARG A 580 -4.80 2.60 -9.89
C ARG A 580 -3.43 2.87 -9.28
N PHE A 581 -2.35 2.47 -9.96
CA PHE A 581 -0.99 2.85 -9.57
C PHE A 581 -0.84 4.37 -9.50
N ARG A 582 -0.29 4.88 -8.39
CA ARG A 582 -0.07 6.33 -8.19
C ARG A 582 1.35 6.59 -7.71
N ALA A 583 1.90 7.74 -8.10
CA ALA A 583 3.06 8.34 -7.43
C ALA A 583 2.67 9.11 -6.14
N PHE A 584 1.38 9.43 -5.97
CA PHE A 584 0.86 10.26 -4.88
C PHE A 584 -0.31 9.57 -4.14
N GLY A 585 -0.43 9.79 -2.83
CA GLY A 585 -1.65 9.52 -2.07
C GLY A 585 -2.05 8.05 -1.84
N TRP A 586 -1.32 7.08 -2.41
CA TRP A 586 -1.53 5.64 -2.25
C TRP A 586 -1.10 5.13 -0.87
N GLY A 587 -1.75 4.06 -0.37
CA GLY A 587 -1.46 3.54 0.97
C GLY A 587 -1.78 4.52 2.11
N LYS A 588 -2.58 5.56 1.87
CA LYS A 588 -3.20 6.38 2.90
C LYS A 588 -4.49 5.72 3.35
N GLU A 589 -4.75 5.73 4.66
CA GLU A 589 -6.09 5.48 5.19
C GLU A 589 -7.07 6.46 4.53
N THR A 590 -8.26 5.99 4.11
CA THR A 590 -9.22 6.79 3.35
C THR A 590 -9.78 7.92 4.21
N ILE A 591 -9.11 9.07 4.18
CA ILE A 591 -9.67 10.35 4.62
C ILE A 591 -10.76 10.72 3.61
N ASN A 592 -11.98 10.26 3.88
CA ASN A 592 -13.15 10.71 3.14
C ASN A 592 -13.18 12.25 3.12
N PRO A 593 -13.55 12.87 1.99
CA PRO A 593 -13.68 14.32 1.92
C PRO A 593 -14.69 14.79 2.98
N PRO A 594 -14.50 15.99 3.56
CA PRO A 594 -15.36 16.46 4.63
C PRO A 594 -16.81 16.59 4.14
N THR A 595 -17.67 15.67 4.56
CA THR A 595 -19.11 15.86 4.48
C THR A 595 -19.44 17.12 5.27
N CYS A 596 -20.16 18.05 4.64
CA CYS A 596 -20.40 19.37 5.22
C CYS A 596 -21.12 19.24 6.56
N SER A 597 -20.40 19.45 7.66
CA SER A 597 -20.99 19.48 8.99
C SER A 597 -21.90 20.71 9.09
N THR A 598 -23.21 20.47 9.14
CA THR A 598 -24.17 21.50 9.52
C THR A 598 -23.82 21.99 10.93
N LYS A 599 -23.51 23.28 11.07
CA LYS A 599 -23.21 23.89 12.39
C LYS A 599 -24.32 23.52 13.40
N PRO A 600 -23.98 23.11 14.63
CA PRO A 600 -24.94 23.13 15.72
C PRO A 600 -25.34 24.58 15.97
N THR A 601 -26.61 24.92 15.77
CA THR A 601 -27.16 26.20 16.19
C THR A 601 -27.27 26.22 17.72
N THR A 602 -26.28 26.83 18.37
CA THR A 602 -26.37 27.18 19.79
C THR A 602 -27.50 28.17 20.00
N HIS A 603 -28.66 27.68 20.45
CA HIS A 603 -29.73 28.52 20.95
C HIS A 603 -29.35 29.09 22.32
N GLU A 604 -28.70 30.26 22.32
CA GLU A 604 -28.61 31.10 23.52
C GLU A 604 -30.02 31.53 23.95
N VAL A 605 -30.55 30.93 25.03
CA VAL A 605 -31.75 31.44 25.70
C VAL A 605 -31.38 32.69 26.49
N LYS A 606 -31.44 33.86 25.84
CA LYS A 606 -31.27 35.16 26.51
C LYS A 606 -32.51 35.49 27.34
N VAL A 607 -32.48 35.11 28.62
CA VAL A 607 -33.44 35.58 29.63
C VAL A 607 -33.26 37.08 29.81
N LYS A 608 -34.23 37.87 29.32
CA LYS A 608 -34.21 39.33 29.40
C LYS A 608 -34.98 39.80 30.63
N ILE A 609 -34.30 39.97 31.75
CA ILE A 609 -34.85 40.68 32.90
C ILE A 609 -34.92 42.17 32.55
N GLY A 610 -36.12 42.75 32.61
CA GLY A 610 -36.35 44.17 32.36
C GLY A 610 -37.60 44.64 33.08
N GLY A 611 -37.42 45.34 34.21
CA GLY A 611 -38.53 45.86 35.01
C GLY A 611 -38.90 47.31 34.69
N ARG A 612 -40.19 47.61 34.88
CA ARG A 612 -40.87 48.90 35.15
C ARG A 612 -42.35 48.53 35.38
N LEU A 613 -43.07 49.01 36.38
CA LEU A 613 -42.76 49.99 37.44
C LEU A 613 -42.58 49.30 38.80
#